data_AF-A0A497LA31-F1
#
_entry.id   AF-A0A497LA31-F1
#
_cell.length_a   1.000
_cell.length_b   1.000
_cell.length_c   1.000
_cell.angle_alpha   90.00
_cell.angle_beta   90.00
_cell.angle_gamma   90.00
#
_symmetry.space_group_name_H-M   'P 1'
#
loop_
_entity.id
_entity.type
_entity.pdbx_description
1 polymer ?
#
loop_
_entity_poly.entity_id
_entity_poly.type
_entity_poly.pdbx_seq_one_letter_code
_entity_poly.pdbx_strand_id
1 'polypeptide(L)'
;MKRRFVFEAKGKTYKLKADVPSEELAQEAELTLNLMIEKYGEKAKGPDELWLGIALALAIELAKTKASYENLLREIESFDEE
;
A
#
# COMPACT_ATOMS: atom_id res chain seq x y z
N MET A 1 5.33 9.53 14.00
CA MET A 1 4.40 9.36 15.14
C MET A 1 3.62 8.06 14.98
N LYS A 2 3.44 7.25 16.04
CA LYS A 2 2.68 5.99 15.92
C LYS A 2 1.17 6.23 15.91
N ARG A 3 0.49 5.84 14.83
CA ARG A 3 -0.98 5.88 14.65
C ARG A 3 -1.59 4.49 14.75
N ARG A 4 -2.88 4.43 15.09
CA ARG A 4 -3.68 3.20 15.19
C ARG A 4 -4.67 3.14 14.04
N PHE A 5 -4.77 1.99 13.42
CA PHE A 5 -5.71 1.70 12.34
C PHE A 5 -6.59 0.51 12.72
N VAL A 6 -7.84 0.54 12.29
CA VAL A 6 -8.81 -0.53 12.52
C VAL A 6 -9.46 -0.89 11.19
N PHE A 7 -9.43 -2.17 10.84
CA PHE A 7 -9.96 -2.65 9.56
C PHE A 7 -10.95 -3.78 9.79
N GLU A 8 -11.95 -3.89 8.93
CA GLU A 8 -12.88 -5.02 8.91
C GLU A 8 -12.76 -5.78 7.60
N ALA A 9 -12.53 -7.09 7.69
CA ALA A 9 -12.41 -7.95 6.52
C ALA A 9 -12.91 -9.36 6.84
N LYS A 10 -13.76 -9.92 5.99
CA LYS A 10 -14.33 -11.28 6.14
C LYS A 10 -14.96 -11.50 7.53
N GLY A 11 -15.66 -10.49 8.06
CA GLY A 11 -16.32 -10.55 9.37
C GLY A 11 -15.37 -10.53 10.58
N LYS A 12 -14.09 -10.19 10.38
CA LYS A 12 -13.11 -10.04 11.45
C LYS A 12 -12.58 -8.60 11.51
N THR A 13 -12.35 -8.12 12.72
CA THR A 13 -11.73 -6.81 12.97
C THR A 13 -10.23 -6.97 13.24
N TYR A 14 -9.42 -6.14 12.59
CA TYR A 14 -7.96 -6.10 12.69
C TYR A 14 -7.52 -4.75 13.23
N LYS A 15 -6.46 -4.75 14.04
CA LYS A 15 -5.90 -3.52 14.64
C LYS A 15 -4.41 -3.45 14.35
N LEU A 16 -3.97 -2.37 13.71
CA LEU A 16 -2.57 -2.12 13.38
C LEU A 16 -2.09 -0.86 14.11
N LYS A 17 -0.84 -0.87 14.58
CA LYS A 17 -0.17 0.33 15.07
C LYS A 17 1.10 0.55 14.25
N ALA A 18 1.13 1.62 13.45
CA ALA A 18 2.23 1.91 12.54
C ALA A 18 2.72 3.35 12.72
N ASP A 19 4.00 3.58 12.47
CA ASP A 19 4.56 4.93 12.40
C ASP A 19 4.21 5.51 11.02
N VAL A 20 3.50 6.63 11.01
CA VAL A 20 3.13 7.32 9.76
C VAL A 20 3.62 8.77 9.82
N PRO A 21 4.20 9.30 8.72
CA PRO A 21 4.84 10.62 8.74
C PRO A 21 3.85 11.77 8.96
N SER A 22 2.62 11.66 8.45
CA SER A 22 1.60 12.70 8.53
C SER A 22 0.19 12.11 8.72
N GLU A 23 -0.77 12.99 8.98
CA GLU A 23 -2.20 12.65 9.02
C GLU A 23 -2.73 12.23 7.65
N GLU A 24 -2.42 13.03 6.64
CA GLU A 24 -2.87 12.84 5.26
C GLU A 24 -2.43 11.48 4.72
N LEU A 25 -1.15 11.11 4.90
CA LEU A 25 -0.64 9.80 4.51
C LEU A 25 -1.30 8.65 5.28
N ALA A 26 -1.74 8.89 6.52
CA ALA A 26 -2.47 7.88 7.28
C ALA A 26 -3.87 7.66 6.70
N GLN A 27 -4.57 8.75 6.34
CA GLN A 27 -5.88 8.69 5.70
C GLN A 27 -5.81 8.03 4.32
N GLU A 28 -4.78 8.36 3.53
CA GLU A 28 -4.54 7.73 2.23
C GLU A 28 -4.24 6.23 2.35
N ALA A 29 -3.42 5.84 3.34
CA ALA A 29 -3.11 4.44 3.60
C ALA A 29 -4.37 3.65 4.01
N GLU A 30 -5.23 4.23 4.84
CA GLU A 30 -6.50 3.63 5.25
C GLU A 30 -7.47 3.47 4.07
N LEU A 31 -7.64 4.52 3.26
CA LEU A 31 -8.46 4.47 2.05
C LEU A 31 -7.96 3.41 1.06
N THR A 32 -6.66 3.40 0.79
CA THR A 32 -6.02 2.43 -0.10
C THR A 32 -6.25 1.01 0.38
N LEU A 33 -6.07 0.76 1.68
CA LEU A 33 -6.26 -0.57 2.23
C LEU A 33 -7.72 -1.03 2.16
N ASN A 34 -8.68 -0.13 2.41
CA ASN A 34 -10.10 -0.44 2.27
C ASN A 34 -10.49 -0.80 0.82
N LEU A 35 -10.00 -0.06 -0.17
CA LEU A 35 -10.20 -0.38 -1.59
C LEU A 35 -9.60 -1.73 -1.97
N MET A 36 -8.45 -2.08 -1.39
CA MET A 36 -7.81 -3.38 -1.62
C MET A 36 -8.59 -4.51 -0.93
N ILE A 37 -9.11 -4.29 0.29
CA ILE A 37 -9.99 -5.24 0.97
C ILE A 37 -11.25 -5.51 0.15
N GLU A 38 -11.86 -4.49 -0.43
CA GLU A 38 -13.03 -4.64 -1.31
C GLU A 38 -12.65 -5.46 -2.57
N LYS A 39 -11.59 -5.04 -3.27
CA LYS A 39 -11.14 -5.66 -4.53
C LYS A 39 -10.73 -7.12 -4.39
N TYR A 40 -9.98 -7.46 -3.34
CA TYR A 40 -9.47 -8.81 -3.12
C TYR A 40 -10.37 -9.65 -2.22
N GLY A 41 -11.24 -9.00 -1.44
CA GLY A 41 -12.14 -9.63 -0.49
C GLY A 41 -13.10 -10.61 -1.13
N GLU A 42 -13.69 -10.28 -2.28
CA GLU A 42 -14.65 -11.18 -2.94
C GLU A 42 -14.03 -12.51 -3.36
N LYS A 43 -12.77 -12.47 -3.81
CA LYS A 43 -12.07 -13.64 -4.40
C LYS A 43 -11.33 -14.49 -3.37
N ALA A 44 -10.98 -13.92 -2.22
CA ALA A 44 -10.24 -14.63 -1.19
C ALA A 44 -11.12 -15.67 -0.47
N LYS A 45 -10.62 -16.91 -0.34
CA LYS A 45 -11.30 -18.00 0.39
C LYS A 45 -11.25 -17.83 1.90
N GLY A 46 -10.35 -16.97 2.39
CA GLY A 46 -10.19 -16.68 3.80
C GLY A 46 -9.37 -15.43 4.06
N PRO A 47 -9.23 -15.03 5.34
CA PRO A 47 -8.48 -13.84 5.72
C PRO A 47 -6.99 -13.93 5.36
N ASP A 48 -6.35 -15.08 5.50
CA ASP A 48 -4.92 -15.23 5.21
C ASP A 48 -4.62 -15.02 3.71
N GLU A 49 -5.45 -15.59 2.84
CA GLU A 49 -5.34 -15.40 1.39
C GLU A 49 -5.62 -13.96 0.99
N LEU A 50 -6.59 -13.30 1.65
CA LEU A 50 -6.88 -11.88 1.44
C LEU A 50 -5.65 -11.02 1.75
N TRP A 51 -5.08 -11.18 2.96
CA TRP A 51 -3.93 -10.39 3.38
C TRP A 51 -2.69 -10.66 2.55
N LEU A 52 -2.44 -11.92 2.17
CA LEU A 52 -1.36 -12.28 1.26
C LEU A 52 -1.54 -11.61 -0.10
N GLY A 53 -2.76 -11.65 -0.66
CA GLY A 53 -3.08 -11.00 -1.93
C GLY A 53 -2.87 -9.48 -1.90
N ILE A 54 -3.34 -8.82 -0.83
CA ILE A 54 -3.14 -7.38 -0.63
C ILE A 54 -1.65 -7.04 -0.49
N ALA A 55 -0.90 -7.79 0.32
CA ALA A 55 0.52 -7.56 0.53
C ALA A 55 1.33 -7.72 -0.78
N LEU A 56 1.05 -8.76 -1.56
CA LEU A 56 1.67 -8.98 -2.87
C LEU A 56 1.34 -7.84 -3.84
N ALA A 57 0.08 -7.40 -3.89
CA ALA A 57 -0.33 -6.32 -4.78
C ALA A 57 0.36 -4.99 -4.42
N LEU A 58 0.44 -4.64 -3.14
CA LEU A 58 1.16 -3.44 -2.69
C LEU A 58 2.66 -3.53 -2.98
N ALA A 59 3.29 -4.69 -2.79
CA ALA A 59 4.70 -4.88 -3.10
C ALA A 59 5.00 -4.72 -4.60
N ILE A 60 4.12 -5.22 -5.46
CA ILE A 60 4.23 -5.04 -6.92
C ILE A 60 4.12 -3.57 -7.31
N GLU A 61 3.12 -2.86 -6.78
CA GLU A 61 2.95 -1.43 -7.08
C GLU A 61 4.15 -0.62 -6.58
N LEU A 62 4.65 -0.89 -5.37
CA LEU A 62 5.85 -0.24 -4.85
C LEU A 62 7.08 -0.50 -5.73
N ALA A 63 7.26 -1.73 -6.22
CA ALA A 63 8.35 -2.07 -7.12
C ALA A 63 8.27 -1.30 -8.44
N LYS A 64 7.06 -1.16 -9.01
CA LYS A 64 6.85 -0.34 -10.23
C LYS A 64 7.14 1.13 -9.98
N THR A 65 6.59 1.70 -8.90
CA THR A 65 6.83 3.11 -8.54
C THR A 65 8.31 3.39 -8.36
N LYS A 66 9.04 2.49 -7.68
CA LYS A 66 10.49 2.60 -7.51
C LYS A 66 11.22 2.58 -8.86
N ALA A 67 10.88 1.64 -9.74
CA ALA A 67 11.51 1.56 -11.07
C ALA A 67 11.24 2.82 -11.90
N SER A 68 10.01 3.35 -11.87
CA SER A 68 9.67 4.61 -12.54
C SER A 68 10.45 5.80 -11.98
N TYR A 69 10.61 5.88 -10.66
CA TYR A 69 11.41 6.92 -10.01
C TYR A 69 12.90 6.82 -10.42
N GLU A 70 13.49 5.63 -10.39
CA GLU A 70 14.88 5.41 -10.81
C GLU A 70 15.11 5.73 -12.30
N ASN A 71 14.12 5.48 -13.15
CA ASN A 71 14.18 5.87 -14.56
C ASN A 71 14.16 7.39 -14.73
N LEU A 72 13.20 8.07 -14.07
CA LEU A 72 13.08 9.52 -14.14
C LEU A 72 14.34 10.22 -13.61
N LEU A 73 14.94 9.70 -12.54
CA LEU A 73 16.19 10.24 -11.99
C LEU A 73 17.32 10.16 -13.03
N ARG A 74 17.48 9.01 -13.70
CA ARG A 74 18.48 8.83 -14.75
C ARG A 74 18.26 9.76 -15.94
N GLU A 75 17.01 9.98 -16.34
CA GLU A 75 16.67 10.92 -17.39
C GLU A 75 17.09 12.34 -17.00
N ILE A 76 16.76 12.80 -15.78
CA ILE A 76 17.14 14.13 -15.28
C ILE A 76 18.67 14.29 -15.23
N GLU A 77 19.39 13.31 -14.69
CA GLU A 77 20.86 13.35 -14.61
C GLU A 77 21.51 13.42 -16.00
N SER A 78 20.91 12.78 -17.01
CA SER A 78 21.42 12.86 -18.39
C SER A 78 21.22 14.23 -19.06
N PHE A 79 20.29 15.07 -18.58
CA PHE A 79 20.13 16.45 -19.07
C PHE A 79 21.17 17.42 -18.48
N ASP A 80 21.71 17.13 -17.29
CA ASP A 80 22.78 17.95 -16.69
C ASP A 80 24.16 17.67 -17.33
N GLU A 81 24.28 16.63 -18.15
CA GLU A 81 25.50 16.26 -18.90
C GLU A 81 25.53 16.79 -20.37
N GLU A 82 24.45 17.42 -20.85
CA GLU A 82 24.33 18.09 -22.17
C GLU A 82 24.49 19.62 -22.10
#